data_AF-A0A558D9C9-F1
#
_entry.id   AF-A0A558D9C9-F1
#
_cell.length_a   1.000
_cell.length_b   1.000
_cell.length_c   1.000
_cell.angle_alpha   90.00
_cell.angle_beta   90.00
_cell.angle_gamma   90.00
#
_symmetry.space_group_name_H-M   'P 1'
#
loop_
_entity.id
_entity.type
_entity.pdbx_description
1 polymer ?
#
loop_
_entity_poly.entity_id
_entity_poly.type
_entity_poly.pdbx_seq_one_letter_code
_entity_poly.pdbx_strand_id
1 'polypeptide(L)'
;MSEATENGTELGYEQARDQLVEVVRELEAGGLSLEQSLALWEKGEHLAKICEHHLEGARERIEAALKSVEEAAEAGETDGGGEG
;
A
#
# COMPACT_ATOMS: atom_id res chain seq x y z
N MET A 1 6.26 -15.46 -6.91
CA MET A 1 5.86 -15.92 -5.57
C MET A 1 5.09 -14.76 -4.98
N SER A 2 3.77 -14.89 -4.91
CA SER A 2 2.89 -13.88 -4.32
C SER A 2 3.12 -13.87 -2.81
N GLU A 3 3.59 -12.77 -2.25
CA GLU A 3 3.56 -12.56 -0.81
C GLU A 3 2.10 -12.31 -0.41
N ALA A 4 1.34 -13.40 -0.31
CA ALA A 4 0.10 -13.46 0.44
C ALA A 4 0.49 -13.41 1.93
N THR A 5 0.64 -12.21 2.47
CA THR A 5 0.73 -12.04 3.92
C THR A 5 -0.64 -12.31 4.50
N GLU A 6 -0.71 -13.40 5.26
CA GLU A 6 -1.92 -13.91 5.87
C GLU A 6 -2.49 -12.93 6.90
N ASN A 7 -3.63 -12.34 6.57
CA ASN A 7 -4.71 -12.12 7.51
C ASN A 7 -6.02 -12.31 6.72
N GLY A 8 -6.84 -13.26 7.15
CA GLY A 8 -8.05 -13.64 6.43
C GLY A 8 -8.94 -12.43 6.11
N THR A 9 -9.65 -12.52 4.99
CA THR A 9 -10.70 -11.63 4.46
C THR A 9 -10.34 -10.39 3.62
N GLU A 10 -9.11 -9.89 3.53
CA GLU A 10 -8.78 -8.73 2.66
C GLU A 10 -7.91 -9.09 1.43
N LEU A 11 -8.21 -8.42 0.31
CA LEU A 11 -7.48 -8.56 -0.97
C LEU A 11 -6.02 -8.05 -0.82
N GLY A 12 -5.07 -8.81 -1.36
CA GLY A 12 -3.68 -8.35 -1.49
C GLY A 12 -3.54 -7.21 -2.50
N TYR A 13 -2.49 -6.38 -2.35
CA TYR A 13 -2.27 -5.19 -3.19
C TYR A 13 -2.33 -5.47 -4.69
N GLU A 14 -1.57 -6.44 -5.20
CA GLU A 14 -1.52 -6.72 -6.65
C GLU A 14 -2.88 -7.16 -7.17
N GLN A 15 -3.61 -7.95 -6.40
CA GLN A 15 -4.93 -8.44 -6.77
C GLN A 15 -5.98 -7.32 -6.73
N ALA A 16 -5.90 -6.41 -5.76
CA ALA A 16 -6.76 -5.22 -5.69
C ALA A 16 -6.47 -4.27 -6.88
N ARG A 17 -5.20 -4.04 -7.20
CA ARG A 17 -4.75 -3.24 -8.35
C ARG A 17 -5.26 -3.83 -9.65
N ASP A 18 -5.09 -5.13 -9.87
CA ASP A 18 -5.50 -5.78 -11.11
C ASP A 18 -7.02 -5.71 -11.30
N GLN A 19 -7.81 -5.91 -10.22
CA GLN A 19 -9.25 -5.70 -10.28
C GLN A 19 -9.64 -4.24 -10.55
N LEU A 20 -8.91 -3.28 -9.99
CA LEU A 20 -9.16 -1.85 -10.22
C LEU A 20 -8.91 -1.49 -11.69
N VAL A 21 -7.85 -2.04 -12.30
CA VAL A 21 -7.56 -1.87 -13.73
C VAL A 21 -8.72 -2.39 -14.58
N GLU A 22 -9.28 -3.55 -14.27
CA GLU A 22 -10.45 -4.07 -14.99
C GLU A 22 -11.69 -3.18 -14.83
N VAL A 23 -11.96 -2.67 -13.62
CA VAL A 23 -13.06 -1.73 -13.39
C VAL A 23 -12.90 -0.46 -14.24
N VAL A 24 -11.69 0.12 -14.27
CA VAL A 24 -11.41 1.31 -15.09
C VAL A 24 -11.60 1.00 -16.58
N ARG A 25 -11.12 -0.15 -17.05
CA ARG A 25 -11.32 -0.59 -18.45
C ARG A 25 -12.79 -0.70 -18.82
N GLU A 26 -13.61 -1.28 -17.95
CA GLU A 26 -15.06 -1.39 -18.17
C GLU A 26 -15.76 -0.03 -18.20
N LEU A 27 -15.38 0.90 -17.31
CA LEU A 27 -15.90 2.27 -17.30
C LEU A 27 -15.49 3.04 -18.57
N GLU A 28 -14.25 2.90 -19.02
CA GLU A 28 -13.71 3.57 -20.22
C GLU A 28 -14.30 3.02 -21.52
N ALA A 29 -14.64 1.72 -21.57
CA ALA A 29 -15.31 1.12 -22.73
C ALA A 29 -16.68 1.74 -23.00
N GLY A 30 -17.34 2.27 -21.96
CA GLY A 30 -18.67 2.85 -22.05
C GLY A 30 -19.75 1.83 -22.41
N GLY A 31 -20.94 2.30 -22.82
CA GLY A 31 -22.08 1.43 -23.15
C GLY A 31 -22.82 0.84 -21.94
N LEU A 32 -22.44 1.26 -20.73
CA LEU A 32 -23.09 0.88 -19.47
C LEU A 32 -24.28 1.80 -19.16
N SER A 33 -25.27 1.26 -18.46
CA SER A 33 -26.31 2.08 -17.84
C SER A 33 -25.73 2.91 -16.68
N LEU A 34 -26.45 3.96 -16.27
CA LEU A 34 -26.05 4.77 -15.13
C LEU A 34 -25.84 3.94 -13.85
N GLU A 35 -26.75 3.00 -13.58
CA GLU A 35 -26.68 2.13 -12.40
C GLU A 35 -25.44 1.22 -12.44
N GLN A 36 -25.12 0.68 -13.62
CA GLN A 36 -23.92 -0.14 -13.81
C GLN A 36 -22.64 0.70 -13.65
N SER A 37 -22.60 1.91 -14.22
CA SER A 37 -21.47 2.83 -14.07
C SER A 37 -21.24 3.23 -12.61
N LEU A 38 -22.32 3.47 -11.85
CA LEU A 38 -22.24 3.77 -10.42
C LEU A 38 -21.71 2.58 -9.62
N ALA A 39 -22.22 1.38 -9.86
CA ALA A 39 -21.74 0.17 -9.18
C ALA A 39 -20.25 -0.10 -9.45
N LEU A 40 -19.79 0.09 -10.69
CA LEU A 40 -18.37 -0.02 -11.02
C LEU A 40 -17.53 1.08 -10.36
N TRP A 41 -18.02 2.31 -10.32
CA TRP A 41 -17.33 3.39 -9.62
C TRP A 41 -17.17 3.09 -8.13
N GLU A 42 -18.24 2.67 -7.44
CA GLU A 42 -18.19 2.31 -6.02
C GLU A 42 -17.21 1.15 -5.75
N LYS A 43 -17.19 0.15 -6.63
CA LYS A 43 -16.21 -0.94 -6.57
C LYS A 43 -14.79 -0.42 -6.78
N GLY A 44 -14.58 0.48 -7.74
CA GLY A 44 -13.30 1.13 -8.00
C GLY A 44 -12.78 1.90 -6.78
N GLU A 45 -13.63 2.71 -6.16
CA GLU A 45 -13.32 3.45 -4.93
C GLU A 45 -12.91 2.54 -3.77
N HIS A 46 -13.61 1.40 -3.61
CA HIS A 46 -13.26 0.42 -2.59
C HIS A 46 -11.88 -0.21 -2.86
N LEU A 47 -11.61 -0.61 -4.10
CA LEU A 47 -10.32 -1.20 -4.49
C LEU A 47 -9.16 -0.19 -4.35
N ALA A 48 -9.40 1.08 -4.69
CA ALA A 48 -8.42 2.15 -4.51
C ALA A 48 -8.03 2.32 -3.04
N LYS A 49 -9.02 2.34 -2.12
CA LYS A 49 -8.78 2.41 -0.67
C LYS A 49 -7.95 1.24 -0.14
N ILE A 50 -8.21 0.03 -0.64
CA ILE A 50 -7.39 -1.14 -0.30
C ILE A 50 -5.94 -0.92 -0.77
N CYS A 51 -5.75 -0.47 -2.01
CA CYS A 51 -4.41 -0.19 -2.53
C CYS A 51 -3.68 0.86 -1.70
N GLU A 52 -4.35 1.95 -1.34
CA GLU A 52 -3.81 3.01 -0.48
C GLU A 52 -3.40 2.47 0.89
N HIS A 53 -4.24 1.64 1.53
CA HIS A 53 -3.92 1.03 2.82
C HIS A 53 -2.63 0.20 2.78
N HIS A 54 -2.45 -0.62 1.74
CA HIS A 54 -1.23 -1.40 1.56
C HIS A 54 0.01 -0.52 1.35
N LEU A 55 -0.12 0.55 0.55
CA LEU A 55 0.98 1.49 0.29
C LEU A 55 1.36 2.31 1.53
N GLU A 56 0.37 2.70 2.31
CA GLU A 56 0.55 3.37 3.60
C GLU A 56 1.38 2.50 4.55
N GLY A 57 0.95 1.25 4.78
CA GLY A 57 1.67 0.33 5.65
C GLY A 57 3.06 -0.04 5.11
N ALA A 58 3.28 -0.02 3.79
CA ALA A 58 4.62 -0.16 3.23
C ALA A 58 5.51 1.05 3.55
N ARG A 59 4.97 2.27 3.44
CA ARG A 59 5.71 3.50 3.75
C ARG A 59 6.10 3.58 5.22
N GLU A 60 5.18 3.29 6.14
CA GLU A 60 5.45 3.31 7.58
C GLU A 60 6.58 2.34 7.97
N ARG A 61 6.61 1.14 7.36
CA ARG A 61 7.69 0.16 7.59
C ARG A 61 9.04 0.67 7.11
N ILE A 62 9.09 1.35 5.96
CA ILE A 62 10.31 1.95 5.42
C ILE A 62 10.79 3.07 6.35
N GLU A 63 9.90 3.96 6.77
CA GLU A 63 10.22 5.06 7.66
C GLU A 63 10.77 4.57 9.01
N ALA A 64 10.12 3.55 9.61
CA ALA A 64 10.60 2.93 10.83
C ALA A 64 12.00 2.32 10.67
N ALA A 65 12.25 1.61 9.56
CA ALA A 65 13.55 1.02 9.28
C ALA A 65 14.65 2.08 9.12
N LEU A 66 14.37 3.19 8.43
CA LEU A 66 15.30 4.30 8.28
C LEU A 66 15.64 4.95 9.63
N LYS A 67 14.63 5.20 10.46
CA LYS A 67 14.82 5.78 11.79
C LYS A 67 15.67 4.88 12.69
N SER A 68 15.41 3.57 12.68
CA SER A 68 16.22 2.62 13.46
C SER A 68 17.69 2.57 13.02
N VAL A 69 17.98 2.79 11.73
CA VAL A 69 19.35 2.87 11.22
C VAL A 69 20.04 4.15 11.69
N GLU A 70 19.33 5.28 11.67
CA GLU A 70 19.84 6.57 12.15
C GLU A 70 20.14 6.56 13.65
N GLU A 71 19.22 6.02 14.46
CA GLU A 71 19.42 5.85 15.92
C GLU A 71 20.62 4.93 16.22
N ALA A 72 20.83 3.88 15.41
CA ALA A 72 21.98 2.99 15.57
C ALA A 72 23.31 3.66 15.19
N ALA A 73 23.32 4.58 14.23
CA ALA A 73 24.50 5.35 13.87
C ALA A 73 24.89 6.35 14.97
N GLU A 74 23.92 7.10 15.51
CA GLU A 74 24.17 8.06 16.59
C GLU A 74 24.61 7.39 17.89
N ALA A 75 24.09 6.20 18.22
CA ALA A 75 24.51 5.43 19.39
C ALA A 75 25.95 4.90 19.30
N GLY A 76 26.50 4.76 18.10
CA GLY A 76 27.88 4.32 17.86
C GLY A 76 28.93 5.41 18.02
N GLU A 77 28.53 6.68 18.02
CA GLU A 77 29.44 7.84 18.10
C GLU A 77 29.71 8.32 19.53
N THR A 78 29.01 7.80 20.54
CA THR A 78 29.16 8.25 21.95
C THR A 78 30.27 7.56 22.76
N ASP A 79 31.06 6.64 22.19
CA ASP A 79 32.12 5.89 22.92
C ASP A 79 33.55 6.50 22.78
N GLY A 80 33.73 7.56 21.98
CA GLY A 80 35.06 8.09 21.63
C GLY A 80 35.59 9.31 22.40
N GLY A 81 35.00 9.69 23.54
CA GLY A 81 35.27 10.96 24.21
C GLY A 81 35.71 10.84 25.67
N GLY A 82 36.79 10.11 25.94
CA GLY A 82 37.23 9.83 27.30
C GLY A 82 38.73 9.72 27.51
N GLU A 83 39.55 10.61 26.93
CA GLU A 83 40.93 10.82 27.42
C GLU A 83 41.35 12.30 27.28
N GLY A 84 41.59 12.95 28.43
CA GLY A 84 42.04 14.33 28.57
C GLY A 84 41.93 14.82 30.00
#